data_AF-A0ABF7QNI2-F1
#
_entry.id   AF-A0ABF7QNI2-F1
#
_cell.length_a   1.000
_cell.length_b   1.000
_cell.length_c   1.000
_cell.angle_alpha   90.00
_cell.angle_beta   90.00
_cell.angle_gamma   90.00
#
_symmetry.space_group_name_H-M   'P 1'
#
loop_
_entity.id
_entity.type
_entity.pdbx_description
1 polymer ?
#
loop_
_entity_poly.entity_id
_entity_poly.type
_entity_poly.pdbx_seq_one_letter_code
_entity_poly.pdbx_strand_id
1 'polypeptide(L)'
;MAINSVMFTVKKKFQKDGHEIGVGDYTGQEITRPDVNSPGGVKTSYILHAVVPVQQDIAVVTAGVNLDVSDLVASGDVDVN
;
A
#
# COMPACT_ATOMS: atom_id res chain seq x y z
N MET A 1 7.01 1.53 18.52
CA MET A 1 6.67 1.35 17.10
C MET A 1 6.20 -0.08 16.95
N ALA A 2 5.07 -0.29 16.28
CA ALA A 2 4.53 -1.61 15.96
C ALA A 2 4.43 -1.76 14.45
N ILE A 3 4.77 -2.94 13.95
CA ILE A 3 4.65 -3.31 12.53
C ILE A 3 3.89 -4.63 12.49
N ASN A 4 2.71 -4.63 11.86
CA ASN A 4 1.87 -5.80 11.72
C ASN A 4 1.73 -6.16 10.24
N SER A 5 1.83 -7.45 9.93
CA SER A 5 1.45 -7.93 8.60
C SER A 5 -0.06 -7.95 8.47
N VAL A 6 -0.58 -7.37 7.40
CA VAL A 6 -2.02 -7.25 7.13
C VAL A 6 -2.32 -7.63 5.68
N MET A 7 -3.58 -7.98 5.41
CA MET A 7 -4.08 -8.16 4.05
C MET A 7 -4.81 -6.90 3.59
N PHE A 8 -4.64 -6.56 2.33
CA PHE A 8 -5.31 -5.44 1.68
C PHE A 8 -6.23 -5.96 0.60
N THR A 9 -7.45 -5.43 0.51
CA THR A 9 -8.36 -5.68 -0.62
C THR A 9 -8.53 -4.39 -1.41
N VAL A 10 -7.98 -4.36 -2.62
CA VAL A 10 -8.10 -3.23 -3.54
C VAL A 10 -9.41 -3.35 -4.29
N LYS A 11 -10.35 -2.44 -4.02
CA LYS A 11 -11.70 -2.47 -4.61
C LYS A 11 -11.76 -1.85 -6.00
N LYS A 12 -10.84 -0.93 -6.30
CA LYS A 12 -10.79 -0.19 -7.55
C LYS A 12 -9.35 -0.02 -8.01
N LYS A 13 -9.13 -0.15 -9.31
CA LYS A 13 -7.81 0.11 -9.91
C LYS A 13 -7.37 1.54 -9.63
N PHE A 14 -6.10 1.70 -9.27
CA PHE A 14 -5.49 3.01 -9.04
C PHE A 14 -4.07 3.04 -9.59
N GLN A 15 -3.56 4.25 -9.80
CA GLN A 15 -2.15 4.47 -10.14
C GLN A 15 -1.46 5.18 -8.98
N LYS A 16 -0.35 4.62 -8.50
CA LYS A 16 0.45 5.24 -7.44
C LYS A 16 1.94 5.06 -7.72
N ASP A 17 2.71 6.11 -7.51
CA ASP A 17 4.16 6.16 -7.75
C ASP A 17 4.56 5.68 -9.17
N GLY A 18 3.69 5.90 -10.17
CA GLY A 18 3.88 5.48 -11.55
C GLY A 18 3.46 4.03 -11.86
N HIS A 19 2.99 3.27 -10.87
CA HIS A 19 2.57 1.88 -11.02
C HIS A 19 1.03 1.75 -11.05
N GLU A 20 0.50 1.00 -12.00
CA GLU A 20 -0.92 0.63 -12.02
C GLU A 20 -1.15 -0.60 -11.12
N ILE A 21 -2.04 -0.46 -10.14
CA ILE A 21 -2.44 -1.54 -9.24
C ILE A 21 -3.85 -2.00 -9.59
N GLY A 22 -3.98 -3.31 -9.79
CA GLY A 22 -5.22 -3.98 -10.10
C GLY A 22 -6.13 -4.13 -8.88
N VAL A 23 -7.37 -4.53 -9.14
CA VAL A 23 -8.26 -5.02 -8.07
C VAL A 23 -7.82 -6.40 -7.63
N GLY A 24 -7.97 -6.70 -6.34
CA GLY A 24 -7.61 -8.00 -5.77
C GLY A 24 -7.05 -7.88 -4.36
N ASP A 25 -6.58 -9.01 -3.85
CA ASP A 25 -5.99 -9.10 -2.52
C ASP A 25 -4.46 -9.01 -2.59
N TYR A 26 -3.90 -8.20 -1.71
CA TYR A 26 -2.49 -7.91 -1.62
C TYR A 26 -2.02 -8.06 -0.18
N THR A 27 -0.76 -8.43 0.00
CA THR A 27 -0.14 -8.42 1.33
C THR A 27 0.46 -7.05 1.60
N GLY A 28 0.65 -6.71 2.88
CA GLY A 28 1.60 -5.66 3.22
C GLY A 28 1.70 -5.44 4.72
N GLN A 29 1.86 -4.19 5.13
CA GLN A 29 2.19 -3.83 6.50
C GLN A 29 1.36 -2.65 7.00
N GLU A 30 0.86 -2.77 8.22
CA GLU A 30 0.40 -1.67 9.04
C GLU A 30 1.55 -1.24 9.96
N ILE A 31 1.92 0.04 9.92
CA ILE A 31 2.99 0.61 10.72
C ILE A 31 2.40 1.67 11.64
N THR A 32 2.39 1.38 12.94
CA THR A 32 1.87 2.28 13.97
C THR A 32 3.03 2.87 14.78
N ARG A 33 3.16 4.19 14.76
CA ARG A 33 4.24 4.92 15.45
C ARG A 33 3.73 6.10 16.27
N PRO A 34 4.39 6.46 17.38
CA PRO A 34 4.10 7.71 18.07
C PRO A 34 4.31 8.91 17.14
N ASP A 35 3.38 9.85 17.14
CA ASP A 35 3.43 11.07 16.33
C ASP A 35 2.72 12.20 17.08
N VAL A 36 3.47 13.24 17.45
CA VAL A 36 2.97 14.35 18.27
C VAL A 36 1.98 15.26 17.52
N ASN A 37 1.90 15.14 16.19
CA ASN A 37 1.05 15.96 15.34
C ASN A 37 -0.26 15.24 14.95
N SER A 38 -0.37 13.95 15.25
CA SER A 38 -1.53 13.13 14.90
C SER A 38 -2.53 13.05 16.05
N PRO A 39 -3.85 13.07 15.79
CA PRO A 39 -4.86 12.89 16.83
C PRO A 39 -4.62 11.61 17.62
N GLY A 40 -4.58 11.70 18.95
CA GLY A 40 -4.28 10.56 19.83
C GLY A 40 -2.78 10.25 19.99
N GLY A 41 -1.88 11.06 19.44
CA GLY A 41 -0.43 10.92 19.62
C GLY A 41 0.19 9.76 18.84
N VAL A 42 -0.57 9.19 17.89
CA VAL A 42 -0.19 8.01 17.12
C VAL A 42 -0.53 8.22 15.65
N LYS A 43 0.38 7.82 14.78
CA LYS A 43 0.18 7.75 13.34
C LYS A 43 0.26 6.31 12.87
N THR A 44 -0.78 5.86 12.17
CA THR A 44 -0.81 4.58 11.46
C THR A 44 -0.64 4.83 9.97
N SER A 45 0.29 4.11 9.36
CA SER A 45 0.56 4.13 7.93
C SER A 45 0.43 2.72 7.36
N TYR A 46 -0.06 2.61 6.12
CA TYR A 46 -0.34 1.34 5.46
C TYR A 46 0.52 1.21 4.22
N ILE A 47 1.35 0.18 4.17
CA ILE A 47 2.23 -0.11 3.04
C ILE A 47 1.73 -1.37 2.35
N LEU A 48 1.31 -1.25 1.09
CA LEU A 48 0.87 -2.35 0.25
C LEU A 48 2.05 -2.89 -0.56
N HIS A 49 2.24 -4.21 -0.57
CA HIS A 49 3.23 -4.89 -1.40
C HIS A 49 2.57 -5.46 -2.65
N ALA A 50 2.94 -4.95 -3.82
CA ALA A 50 2.44 -5.41 -5.11
C ALA A 50 3.56 -5.94 -5.99
N VAL A 51 3.23 -6.88 -6.89
CA VAL A 51 4.12 -7.29 -7.97
C VAL A 51 3.54 -6.74 -9.26
N VAL A 52 4.28 -5.85 -9.92
CA VAL A 52 3.84 -5.14 -11.11
C VAL A 52 4.78 -5.38 -12.29
N PRO A 53 4.27 -5.38 -13.53
CA PRO A 53 5.13 -5.39 -14.71
C PRO A 53 5.84 -4.04 -14.84
N VAL A 54 7.15 -4.08 -15.03
CA VAL A 54 8.01 -2.91 -15.26
C VAL A 54 8.74 -3.11 -16.59
N GLN A 55 8.75 -2.07 -17.42
CA GLN A 55 9.49 -2.08 -18.67
C GLN A 55 10.96 -1.74 -18.38
N GLN A 56 11.86 -2.66 -18.73
CA GLN A 56 13.30 -2.49 -18.59
C GLN A 56 13.92 -2.71 -19.97
N ASP A 57 14.30 -1.61 -20.62
CA ASP A 57 14.74 -1.55 -22.01
C ASP A 57 13.70 -2.17 -22.99
N ILE A 58 14.02 -3.35 -23.53
CA ILE A 58 13.18 -4.11 -24.47
C ILE A 58 12.40 -5.26 -23.83
N ALA A 59 12.55 -5.47 -22.52
CA ALA A 59 11.92 -6.57 -21.79
C ALA A 59 10.89 -6.07 -20.77
N VAL A 60 9.85 -6.86 -20.53
CA VAL A 60 8.91 -6.66 -19.42
C VAL A 60 9.28 -7.63 -18.31
N VAL A 61 9.68 -7.10 -17.16
CA VAL A 61 10.02 -7.86 -15.96
C VAL A 61 8.99 -7.61 -14.87
N THR A 62 8.83 -8.53 -13.93
CA THR A 62 8.01 -8.31 -12.74
C THR A 62 8.89 -7.78 -11.60
N ALA A 63 8.43 -6.71 -10.95
CA ALA A 63 9.12 -6.14 -9.79
C ALA A 63 8.17 -6.02 -8.61
N GLY A 64 8.68 -6.32 -7.41
CA GLY A 64 8.00 -6.04 -6.16
C GLY A 64 8.10 -4.55 -5.84
N VAL A 65 6.97 -3.91 -5.57
CA VAL A 65 6.88 -2.49 -5.19
C VAL A 65 6.14 -2.36 -3.87
N ASN A 66 6.59 -1.40 -3.05
CA ASN A 66 5.96 -1.05 -1.79
C ASN A 66 5.31 0.32 -1.97
N LEU A 67 3.99 0.39 -1.78
CA LEU A 67 3.22 1.60 -2.01
C LEU A 67 2.58 2.04 -0.69
N ASP A 68 2.78 3.30 -0.31
CA ASP A 68 2.04 3.87 0.83
C ASP A 68 0.58 4.09 0.40
N VAL A 69 -0.33 3.27 0.89
CA VAL A 69 -1.76 3.33 0.55
C VAL A 69 -2.60 3.97 1.65
N SER A 70 -1.98 4.69 2.59
CA SER A 70 -2.68 5.25 3.76
C SER A 70 -3.84 6.18 3.40
N ASP A 71 -3.66 6.96 2.33
CA ASP A 71 -4.69 7.83 1.73
C ASP A 71 -5.85 7.03 1.12
N LEU A 72 -5.55 5.93 0.45
CA LEU A 72 -6.54 5.06 -0.20
C LEU A 72 -7.32 4.21 0.81
N VAL A 73 -6.68 3.85 1.91
CA VAL A 73 -7.36 3.23 3.07
C VAL A 73 -8.29 4.25 3.73
N ALA A 74 -7.84 5.50 3.88
CA ALA A 74 -8.67 6.58 4.44
C ALA A 74 -9.87 6.95 3.54
N SER A 75 -9.73 6.86 2.21
CA SER A 75 -10.84 7.07 1.27
C SER A 75 -11.78 5.86 1.13
N GLY A 76 -11.36 4.67 1.60
CA GLY A 76 -12.12 3.43 1.49
C GLY A 76 -11.98 2.70 0.14
N ASP A 77 -11.04 3.14 -0.71
CA ASP A 77 -10.73 2.46 -1.99
C ASP A 77 -9.93 1.16 -1.78
N VAL A 78 -9.23 1.05 -0.63
CA VAL A 78 -8.51 -0.13 -0.16
C VAL A 78 -8.98 -0.49 1.23
N ASP A 79 -9.42 -1.73 1.43
CA ASP A 79 -9.72 -2.26 2.77
C ASP A 79 -8.50 -2.92 3.38
N VAL A 80 -8.42 -2.91 4.71
CA VAL A 80 -7.41 -3.63 5.50
C VAL A 80 -8.12 -4.73 6.30
N ASN A 81 -7.63 -5.96 6.18
CA ASN A 81 -8.15 -7.18 6.83
C ASN A 81 -7.10 -7.83 7.72
#